data_AF-A0A3B9X1P6-F1
#
_entry.id   AF-A0A3B9X1P6-F1
#
_cell.length_a   1.000
_cell.length_b   1.000
_cell.length_c   1.000
_cell.angle_alpha   90.00
_cell.angle_beta   90.00
_cell.angle_gamma   90.00
#
_symmetry.space_group_name_H-M   'P 1'
#
loop_
_entity.id
_entity.type
_entity.pdbx_description
1 polymer ?
#
loop_
_entity_poly.entity_id
_entity_poly.type
_entity_poly.pdbx_seq_one_letter_code
_entity_poly.pdbx_strand_id
1 'polypeptide(L)'
;LTPGIIDEHSHIGLFNINEIATNSSMVRMKDVVDSESINIYRNLAGGVVAAQLLHGSSNPIGGQSALIKMRWGHAPNDLLIEGADEFIKFALGENVKRSRNPASVRYPQTRMGVEQVFVNAFSQAQEYEKEWD
;
A
#
# COMPACT_ATOMS: atom_id res chain seq x y z
N LEU A 1 18.06 18.53 -20.48
CA LEU A 1 18.30 17.27 -19.74
C LEU A 1 17.76 17.45 -18.33
N THR A 2 16.90 16.56 -17.85
CA THR A 2 16.35 16.57 -16.49
C THR A 2 16.64 15.23 -15.81
N PRO A 3 16.64 15.16 -14.47
CA PRO A 3 16.52 13.89 -13.78
C PRO A 3 15.20 13.20 -14.13
N GLY A 4 15.13 11.88 -13.87
CA GLY A 4 13.90 11.12 -14.00
C GLY A 4 12.90 11.43 -12.88
N ILE A 5 11.62 11.30 -13.19
CA ILE A 5 10.50 11.54 -12.27
C ILE A 5 10.43 10.40 -11.24
N ILE A 6 10.12 10.75 -10.00
CA ILE A 6 9.83 9.82 -8.90
C ILE A 6 8.35 9.97 -8.60
N ASP A 7 7.59 8.87 -8.68
CA ASP A 7 6.17 8.81 -8.32
C ASP A 7 6.02 8.33 -6.87
N GLU A 8 5.72 9.23 -5.93
CA GLU A 8 5.61 8.88 -4.51
C GLU A 8 4.34 8.11 -4.14
N HIS A 9 3.36 7.99 -5.03
CA HIS A 9 2.18 7.17 -4.75
C HIS A 9 1.64 6.53 -6.01
N SER A 10 2.04 5.27 -6.22
CA SER A 10 1.61 4.50 -7.36
C SER A 10 0.94 3.17 -7.00
N HIS A 11 0.15 2.71 -7.96
CA HIS A 11 -0.46 1.37 -7.99
C HIS A 11 -0.05 0.60 -9.27
N ILE A 12 0.93 1.12 -10.01
CA ILE A 12 1.44 0.52 -11.25
C ILE A 12 2.29 -0.71 -10.95
N GLY A 13 2.32 -1.68 -11.86
CA GLY A 13 3.15 -2.87 -11.69
C GLY A 13 2.77 -3.71 -10.47
N LEU A 14 1.51 -3.67 -10.05
CA LEU A 14 0.95 -4.53 -9.01
C LEU A 14 -0.20 -5.35 -9.59
N PHE A 15 -0.21 -6.67 -9.34
CA PHE A 15 -1.34 -7.52 -9.77
C PHE A 15 -2.50 -7.54 -8.76
N ASN A 16 -2.26 -7.09 -7.52
CA ASN A 16 -3.31 -6.85 -6.53
C ASN A 16 -2.95 -5.64 -5.64
N ILE A 17 -3.96 -4.89 -5.19
CA ILE A 17 -3.79 -3.59 -4.54
C ILE A 17 -4.45 -3.53 -3.16
N ASN A 18 -5.56 -4.26 -2.94
CA ASN A 18 -6.31 -4.21 -1.68
C ASN A 18 -6.62 -5.62 -1.14
N GLU A 19 -6.79 -5.70 0.17
CA GLU A 19 -7.24 -6.88 0.91
C GLU A 19 -8.59 -6.59 1.62
N ILE A 20 -9.26 -7.60 2.19
CA ILE A 20 -10.62 -7.49 2.74
C ILE A 20 -10.65 -6.93 4.18
N ALA A 21 -9.59 -7.10 4.97
CA ALA A 21 -9.53 -6.73 6.38
C ALA A 21 -9.50 -5.22 6.61
N THR A 22 -9.90 -4.77 7.80
CA THR A 22 -9.75 -3.36 8.21
C THR A 22 -8.31 -2.99 8.57
N ASN A 23 -7.54 -4.00 8.98
CA ASN A 23 -6.13 -3.90 9.26
C ASN A 23 -5.38 -4.99 8.49
N SER A 24 -4.62 -4.57 7.49
CA SER A 24 -3.82 -5.44 6.63
C SER A 24 -2.33 -5.13 6.79
N SER A 25 -1.88 -4.67 7.96
CA SER A 25 -0.49 -4.27 8.23
C SER A 25 0.55 -5.36 7.94
N MET A 26 0.14 -6.62 7.92
CA MET A 26 1.00 -7.78 7.64
C MET A 26 1.21 -8.05 6.14
N VAL A 27 0.38 -7.46 5.26
CA VAL A 27 0.53 -7.67 3.80
C VAL A 27 1.53 -6.68 3.21
N ARG A 28 2.19 -7.04 2.12
CA ARG A 28 3.33 -6.29 1.59
C ARG A 28 3.19 -6.14 0.08
N MET A 29 3.34 -4.92 -0.43
CA MET A 29 3.26 -4.67 -1.88
C MET A 29 4.42 -5.34 -2.64
N LYS A 30 5.55 -5.60 -1.97
CA LYS A 30 6.68 -6.34 -2.57
C LYS A 30 6.31 -7.76 -3.00
N ASP A 31 5.32 -8.38 -2.33
CA ASP A 31 4.87 -9.74 -2.66
C ASP A 31 3.97 -9.79 -3.90
N VAL A 32 3.50 -8.62 -4.37
CA VAL A 32 2.54 -8.52 -5.46
C VAL A 32 3.03 -7.67 -6.63
N VAL A 33 4.34 -7.46 -6.72
CA VAL A 33 5.00 -6.78 -7.85
C VAL A 33 4.90 -7.64 -9.11
N ASP A 34 4.29 -7.07 -10.14
CA ASP A 34 4.19 -7.62 -11.49
C ASP A 34 5.17 -6.90 -12.43
N SER A 35 6.33 -7.51 -12.64
CA SER A 35 7.36 -6.97 -13.53
C SER A 35 7.00 -7.04 -15.02
N GLU A 36 5.99 -7.83 -15.38
CA GLU A 36 5.52 -7.99 -16.76
C GLU A 36 4.42 -6.97 -17.10
N SER A 37 4.02 -6.14 -16.14
CA SER A 37 3.04 -5.09 -16.35
C SER A 37 3.52 -4.07 -17.39
N ILE A 38 2.84 -4.01 -18.53
CA ILE A 38 3.12 -3.04 -19.61
C ILE A 38 3.16 -1.58 -19.13
N ASN A 39 2.53 -1.28 -18.00
CA ASN A 39 2.55 0.05 -17.40
C ASN A 39 3.93 0.46 -16.90
N ILE A 40 4.83 -0.48 -16.55
CA ILE A 40 6.23 -0.17 -16.23
C ILE A 40 6.92 0.43 -17.45
N TYR A 41 6.79 -0.21 -18.61
CA TYR A 41 7.32 0.31 -19.88
C TYR A 41 6.75 1.69 -20.22
N ARG A 42 5.42 1.86 -20.11
CA ARG A 42 4.75 3.13 -20.45
C ARG A 42 5.17 4.28 -19.53
N ASN A 43 5.27 4.04 -18.22
CA ASN A 43 5.72 5.06 -17.26
C ASN A 43 7.20 5.40 -17.46
N LEU A 44 8.05 4.40 -17.73
CA LEU A 44 9.46 4.62 -18.06
C LEU A 44 9.61 5.48 -19.32
N ALA A 45 8.85 5.20 -20.38
CA ALA A 45 8.83 6.00 -21.60
C ALA A 45 8.35 7.45 -21.35
N GLY A 46 7.51 7.66 -20.33
CA GLY A 46 7.09 8.98 -19.85
C GLY A 46 8.09 9.69 -18.93
N GLY A 47 9.23 9.06 -18.62
CA GLY A 47 10.30 9.63 -17.79
C GLY A 47 10.22 9.30 -16.30
N VAL A 48 9.28 8.45 -15.85
CA VAL A 48 9.25 7.94 -14.47
C VAL A 48 10.29 6.86 -14.29
N VAL A 49 11.19 7.04 -13.33
CA VAL A 49 12.33 6.12 -13.11
C VAL A 49 12.25 5.37 -11.78
N ALA A 50 11.43 5.84 -10.84
CA ALA A 50 11.18 5.19 -9.56
C ALA A 50 9.74 5.44 -9.12
N ALA A 51 9.17 4.50 -8.36
CA ALA A 51 7.87 4.69 -7.75
C ALA A 51 7.79 4.03 -6.37
N GLN A 52 7.00 4.62 -5.49
CA GLN A 52 6.53 3.94 -4.28
C GLN A 52 5.20 3.28 -4.58
N LEU A 53 5.17 1.95 -4.49
CA LEU A 53 3.99 1.13 -4.70
C LEU A 53 3.26 0.98 -3.37
N LEU A 54 2.03 1.49 -3.30
CA LEU A 54 1.24 1.45 -2.07
C LEU A 54 0.02 0.56 -2.19
N HIS A 55 -0.37 0.03 -1.04
CA HIS A 55 -1.71 -0.52 -0.87
C HIS A 55 -2.76 0.56 -1.21
N GLY A 56 -3.90 0.12 -1.72
CA GLY A 56 -5.02 1.01 -2.02
C GLY A 56 -5.70 1.56 -0.77
N SER A 57 -6.74 2.36 -0.99
CA SER A 57 -7.46 3.07 0.08
C SER A 57 -8.72 2.34 0.58
N SER A 58 -8.82 1.03 0.40
CA SER A 58 -10.02 0.28 0.82
C SER A 58 -10.03 -0.02 2.32
N ASN A 59 -8.86 0.05 2.97
CA ASN A 59 -8.64 -0.44 4.33
C ASN A 59 -8.10 0.73 5.16
N PRO A 60 -8.62 1.00 6.38
CA PRO A 60 -8.05 2.01 7.27
C PRO A 60 -6.54 1.84 7.43
N ILE A 61 -6.09 0.65 7.83
CA ILE A 61 -4.68 0.28 7.87
C ILE A 61 -4.45 -0.69 6.71
N GLY A 62 -3.77 -0.20 5.69
CA GLY A 62 -3.37 -1.00 4.52
C GLY A 62 -2.10 -1.80 4.78
N GLY A 63 -1.46 -2.22 3.69
CA GLY A 63 -0.20 -2.96 3.72
C GLY A 63 1.06 -2.10 3.66
N GLN A 64 2.19 -2.79 3.78
CA GLN A 64 3.53 -2.24 3.64
C GLN A 64 3.82 -1.87 2.17
N SER A 65 4.41 -0.70 1.93
CA SER A 65 4.76 -0.24 0.57
C SER A 65 5.99 -0.96 0.02
N ALA A 66 6.22 -0.85 -1.29
CA ALA A 66 7.46 -1.28 -1.93
C ALA A 66 8.02 -0.13 -2.78
N LEU A 67 9.31 0.17 -2.64
CA LEU A 67 9.98 1.15 -3.49
C LEU A 67 10.67 0.43 -4.66
N ILE A 68 10.37 0.84 -5.89
CA ILE A 68 10.91 0.21 -7.10
C ILE A 68 11.63 1.20 -8.03
N LYS A 69 12.54 0.68 -8.85
CA LYS A 69 13.05 1.30 -10.06
C LYS A 69 12.33 0.71 -11.29
N MET A 70 12.04 1.57 -12.25
CA MET A 70 11.42 1.16 -13.52
C MET A 70 12.46 0.49 -14.42
N ARG A 71 12.70 -0.81 -14.24
CA ARG A 71 13.65 -1.61 -15.03
C ARG A 71 12.88 -2.65 -15.87
N TRP A 72 12.25 -2.19 -16.94
CA TRP A 72 11.45 -3.07 -17.81
C TRP A 72 12.26 -4.29 -18.31
N GLY A 73 11.67 -5.48 -18.24
CA GLY A 73 12.30 -6.74 -18.65
C GLY A 73 13.13 -7.45 -17.57
N HIS A 74 13.22 -6.88 -16.36
CA HIS A 74 13.86 -7.53 -15.21
C HIS A 74 12.86 -8.29 -14.33
N ALA A 75 13.36 -9.19 -13.47
CA ALA A 75 12.52 -9.94 -12.53
C ALA A 75 11.95 -9.02 -11.42
N PRO A 76 10.84 -9.38 -10.74
CA PRO A 76 10.21 -8.54 -9.72
C PRO A 76 11.16 -8.08 -8.61
N ASN A 77 12.03 -8.98 -8.12
CA ASN A 77 13.00 -8.65 -7.08
C ASN A 77 14.06 -7.64 -7.54
N ASP A 78 14.42 -7.64 -8.83
CA ASP A 78 15.40 -6.71 -9.40
C ASP A 78 14.82 -5.30 -9.59
N LEU A 79 13.50 -5.16 -9.52
CA LEU A 79 12.82 -3.86 -9.52
C LEU A 79 12.90 -3.19 -8.15
N LEU A 80 12.97 -3.95 -7.05
CA LEU A 80 13.00 -3.41 -5.70
C LEU A 80 14.28 -2.60 -5.47
N ILE A 81 14.16 -1.47 -4.78
CA ILE A 81 15.32 -0.70 -4.31
C ILE A 81 15.88 -1.40 -3.07
N GLU A 82 17.09 -1.93 -3.20
CA GLU A 82 17.80 -2.60 -2.10
C GLU A 82 18.04 -1.63 -0.93
N GLY A 83 17.78 -2.09 0.28
CA GLY A 83 17.95 -1.30 1.50
C GLY A 83 16.98 -0.11 1.62
N ALA A 84 15.90 -0.08 0.83
CA ALA A 84 14.87 0.95 0.98
C ALA A 84 14.15 0.84 2.33
N ASP A 85 13.83 1.99 2.92
CA ASP A 85 13.01 2.08 4.12
C ASP A 85 11.62 1.45 3.89
N GLU A 86 11.08 0.83 4.94
CA GLU A 86 9.73 0.28 4.92
C GLU A 86 8.71 1.33 5.39
N PHE A 87 7.58 1.42 4.70
CA PHE A 87 6.47 2.29 5.05
C PHE A 87 5.16 1.51 5.08
N ILE A 88 4.18 1.99 5.84
CA ILE A 88 2.83 1.43 5.89
C ILE A 88 1.81 2.46 5.41
N LYS A 89 0.84 2.01 4.61
CA LYS A 89 -0.22 2.88 4.08
C LYS A 89 -1.40 2.95 5.05
N PHE A 90 -1.85 4.17 5.36
CA PHE A 90 -3.14 4.42 5.99
C PHE A 90 -4.12 5.09 5.02
N ALA A 91 -5.42 4.92 5.25
CA ALA A 91 -6.45 5.59 4.49
C ALA A 91 -7.58 6.14 5.38
N LEU A 92 -8.05 7.32 4.99
CA LEU A 92 -9.10 8.07 5.67
C LEU A 92 -10.30 8.28 4.73
N GLY A 93 -11.35 8.89 5.28
CA GLY A 93 -12.46 9.42 4.47
C GLY A 93 -13.44 8.35 3.99
N GLU A 94 -13.94 8.50 2.77
CA GLU A 94 -15.10 7.74 2.30
C GLU A 94 -14.78 6.28 1.96
N ASN A 95 -13.65 6.03 1.29
CA ASN A 95 -13.36 4.72 0.69
C ASN A 95 -13.33 3.59 1.74
N VAL A 96 -12.72 3.86 2.90
CA VAL A 96 -12.53 2.88 3.99
C VAL A 96 -13.82 2.54 4.75
N LYS A 97 -14.78 3.47 4.78
CA LYS A 97 -16.07 3.24 5.45
C LYS A 97 -17.19 2.81 4.50
N ARG A 98 -16.99 2.97 3.20
CA ARG A 98 -18.01 2.72 2.18
C ARG A 98 -18.22 1.22 1.99
N SER A 99 -19.48 0.82 1.96
CA SER A 99 -19.93 -0.51 1.55
C SER A 99 -20.89 -0.37 0.37
N ARG A 100 -20.82 -1.31 -0.58
CA ARG A 100 -21.82 -1.42 -1.66
C ARG A 100 -23.14 -2.02 -1.16
N ASN A 101 -23.12 -2.70 -0.03
CA ASN A 101 -24.30 -3.25 0.63
C ASN A 101 -24.76 -2.27 1.74
N PRO A 102 -25.95 -1.64 1.63
CA PRO A 102 -26.51 -0.77 2.66
C PRO A 102 -26.74 -1.47 4.01
N ALA A 103 -26.98 -2.79 3.99
CA ALA A 103 -27.16 -3.62 5.17
C ALA A 103 -25.84 -4.22 5.69
N SER A 104 -24.69 -3.76 5.18
CA SER A 104 -23.40 -4.21 5.69
C SER A 104 -23.29 -3.87 7.17
N VAL A 105 -22.70 -4.77 7.94
CA VAL A 105 -22.30 -4.55 9.33
C VAL A 105 -20.78 -4.43 9.46
N ARG A 106 -20.07 -4.32 8.32
CA ARG A 106 -18.61 -4.17 8.30
C ARG A 106 -18.22 -2.87 8.98
N TYR A 107 -17.47 -2.98 10.05
CA TYR A 107 -16.81 -1.85 10.68
C TYR A 107 -15.58 -1.43 9.84
N PRO A 108 -15.21 -0.14 9.75
CA PRO A 108 -15.96 1.04 10.20
C PRO A 108 -17.00 1.49 9.18
N GLN A 109 -18.06 2.17 9.64
CA GLN A 109 -19.11 2.76 8.78
C GLN A 109 -19.18 4.29 8.85
N THR A 110 -18.39 4.90 9.74
CA THR A 110 -18.33 6.35 9.97
C THR A 110 -16.87 6.80 10.00
N ARG A 111 -16.61 8.11 9.80
CA ARG A 111 -15.26 8.66 9.93
C ARG A 111 -14.70 8.49 11.35
N MET A 112 -15.56 8.60 12.37
CA MET A 112 -15.17 8.34 13.77
C MET A 112 -14.78 6.87 13.98
N GLY A 113 -15.47 5.94 13.32
CA GLY A 113 -15.09 4.52 13.38
C GLY A 113 -13.73 4.24 12.74
N VAL A 114 -13.36 4.98 11.68
CA VAL A 114 -12.03 4.85 11.05
C VAL A 114 -10.94 5.24 12.04
N GLU A 115 -11.10 6.38 12.73
CA GLU A 115 -10.15 6.81 13.77
C GLU A 115 -9.98 5.76 14.86
N GLN A 116 -11.10 5.19 15.32
CA GLN A 116 -11.08 4.17 16.35
C GLN A 116 -10.36 2.88 15.90
N VAL A 117 -10.35 2.54 14.59
CA VAL A 117 -9.51 1.43 14.08
C VAL A 117 -8.03 1.70 14.37
N PHE A 118 -7.55 2.93 14.17
CA PHE A 118 -6.16 3.29 14.44
C PHE A 118 -5.85 3.24 15.93
N VAL A 119 -6.71 3.87 16.75
CA VAL A 119 -6.55 3.87 18.21
C VAL A 119 -6.46 2.44 18.72
N ASN A 120 -7.36 1.55 18.29
CA ASN A 120 -7.35 0.15 18.71
C ASN A 120 -6.07 -0.58 18.28
N ALA A 121 -5.68 -0.45 17.00
CA ALA A 121 -4.52 -1.16 16.47
C ALA A 121 -3.21 -0.74 17.15
N PHE A 122 -3.00 0.57 17.35
CA PHE A 122 -1.79 1.05 18.02
C PHE A 122 -1.81 0.77 19.53
N SER A 123 -2.97 0.81 20.18
CA SER A 123 -3.08 0.43 21.60
C SER A 123 -2.73 -1.06 21.79
N GLN A 124 -3.23 -1.92 20.91
CA GLN A 124 -2.90 -3.35 20.91
C GLN A 124 -1.42 -3.59 20.63
N ALA A 125 -0.81 -2.82 19.72
CA ALA A 125 0.63 -2.93 19.46
C ALA A 125 1.47 -2.55 20.68
N GLN A 126 1.10 -1.48 21.40
CA GLN A 126 1.77 -1.07 22.64
C GLN A 126 1.56 -2.07 23.78
N GLU A 127 0.38 -2.70 23.87
CA GLU A 127 0.12 -3.75 24.85
C GLU A 127 0.95 -4.99 24.54
N TYR A 128 1.00 -5.40 23.27
CA TYR A 128 1.85 -6.48 22.82
C TYR A 128 3.33 -6.24 23.10
N GLU A 129 3.84 -5.02 22.86
CA GLU A 129 5.22 -4.66 23.20
C GLU A 129 5.51 -4.84 24.70
N LYS A 130 4.60 -4.38 25.58
CA LYS A 130 4.74 -4.54 27.03
C LYS A 130 4.67 -5.98 27.52
N GLU A 131 3.91 -6.84 26.84
CA GLU A 131 3.83 -8.27 27.17
C GLU A 131 5.03 -9.05 26.63
N TRP A 132 5.67 -8.53 25.59
CA TRP A 132 6.83 -9.15 24.95
C TRP A 132 8.13 -8.88 25.72
N ASP A 133 8.27 -7.69 26.28
CA ASP A 133 9.39 -7.25 27.14
C ASP A 133 9.39 -7.93 28.52
#